data_AF-A0A929L964-F1
#
_entry.id   AF-A0A929L964-F1
#
_cell.length_a   1.000
_cell.length_b   1.000
_cell.length_c   1.000
_cell.angle_alpha   90.00
_cell.angle_beta   90.00
_cell.angle_gamma   90.00
#
_symmetry.space_group_name_H-M   'P 1'
#
loop_
_entity.id
_entity.type
_entity.pdbx_description
1 polymer ?
#
loop_
_entity_poly.entity_id
_entity_poly.type
_entity_poly.pdbx_seq_one_letter_code
_entity_poly.pdbx_strand_id
1 'polypeptide(L)' 'MSVPDEDSLPSVNEQIGGRTGHPNARRATVNFCPYCMGENLFPDMETDNAWQCRECMRVFSVKFHGLLNQG' A
#
# COMPACT_ATOMS: atom_id res chain seq x y z
N MET A 1 0.27 -3.29 -32.02
CA MET A 1 0.70 -3.67 -30.66
C MET A 1 -0.56 -3.67 -29.83
N SER A 2 -1.10 -4.83 -29.47
CA SER A 2 -2.32 -4.92 -28.68
C SER A 2 -2.03 -4.32 -27.30
N VAL A 3 -2.80 -3.31 -26.90
CA VAL A 3 -2.74 -2.84 -25.51
C VAL A 3 -3.11 -4.02 -24.62
N PRO A 4 -2.32 -4.33 -23.57
CA PRO A 4 -2.72 -5.35 -22.62
C PRO A 4 -4.05 -4.93 -21.99
N ASP A 5 -4.97 -5.88 -21.85
CA ASP A 5 -6.21 -5.67 -21.12
C ASP A 5 -5.86 -5.16 -19.71
N GLU A 6 -6.36 -3.97 -19.37
CA GLU A 6 -6.05 -3.28 -18.09
C GLU A 6 -6.34 -4.17 -16.88
N ASP A 7 -7.34 -5.04 -16.99
CA ASP A 7 -7.75 -6.02 -15.98
C ASP A 7 -6.69 -7.11 -15.70
N SER A 8 -5.76 -7.34 -16.65
CA SER A 8 -4.68 -8.32 -16.51
C SER A 8 -3.39 -7.75 -15.89
N LEU A 9 -3.35 -6.44 -15.62
CA LEU A 9 -2.20 -5.83 -14.97
C LEU A 9 -2.25 -6.10 -13.46
N PRO A 10 -1.13 -6.48 -12.83
CA PRO A 10 -1.09 -6.64 -11.37
C PRO A 10 -1.45 -5.31 -10.71
N SER A 11 -2.11 -5.36 -9.55
CA SER A 11 -2.42 -4.16 -8.80
C SER A 11 -1.12 -3.41 -8.51
N VAL A 12 -1.18 -2.09 -8.58
CA VAL A 12 -0.02 -1.22 -8.30
C VAL A 12 0.57 -1.53 -6.91
N ASN A 13 -0.26 -1.97 -5.96
CA ASN A 13 0.17 -2.42 -4.65
C ASN A 13 0.93 -3.76 -4.68
N GLU A 14 0.66 -4.66 -5.63
CA GLU A 14 1.44 -5.90 -5.81
C GLU A 14 2.78 -5.63 -6.49
N GLN A 15 2.82 -4.62 -7.36
CA GLN A 15 4.03 -4.26 -8.09
C GLN A 15 5.02 -3.48 -7.22
N ILE A 16 4.51 -2.70 -6.27
CA ILE A 16 5.30 -1.92 -5.30
C ILE A 16 5.48 -2.70 -3.98
N GLY A 17 4.55 -3.60 -3.67
CA GLY A 17 4.47 -4.34 -2.41
C GLY A 17 5.26 -5.64 -2.42
N GLY A 18 6.40 -5.64 -1.73
CA GLY A 18 6.96 -6.84 -1.11
C GLY A 18 8.04 -7.58 -1.89
N ARG A 19 8.26 -7.30 -3.19
CA ARG A 19 9.40 -7.91 -3.94
C ARG A 19 10.63 -7.01 -3.98
N THR A 20 10.45 -5.71 -4.05
CA THR A 20 11.50 -4.71 -3.83
C THR A 20 11.31 -4.16 -2.42
N GLY A 21 12.08 -4.69 -1.48
CA GLY A 21 11.97 -4.35 -0.06
C GLY A 21 11.96 -2.84 0.14
N HIS A 22 10.83 -2.33 0.64
CA HIS A 22 10.83 -1.01 1.24
C HIS A 22 11.92 -1.02 2.34
N PRO A 23 12.78 0.01 2.47
CA PRO A 23 13.87 -0.01 3.45
C PRO A 23 13.38 -0.20 4.90
N ASN A 24 12.09 0.03 5.14
CA ASN A 24 11.46 -0.24 6.42
C ASN A 24 10.80 -1.63 6.43
N ALA A 25 11.46 -2.60 7.05
CA ALA A 25 10.92 -3.94 7.31
C ALA A 25 9.67 -3.96 8.23
N ARG A 26 9.36 -2.85 8.91
CA ARG A 26 8.20 -2.72 9.82
C ARG A 26 6.97 -2.12 9.14
N ARG A 27 7.09 -1.67 7.89
CA ARG A 27 5.97 -1.10 7.15
C ARG A 27 5.03 -2.23 6.73
N ALA A 28 3.80 -2.19 7.23
CA ALA A 28 2.76 -3.08 6.76
C ALA A 28 2.31 -2.66 5.35
N THR A 29 2.18 -3.64 4.45
CA THR A 29 1.56 -3.45 3.14
C THR A 29 0.05 -3.27 3.30
N VAL A 30 -0.55 -2.38 2.50
CA VAL A 30 -1.99 -2.23 2.35
C VAL A 30 -2.40 -2.38 0.90
N ASN A 31 -3.55 -3.01 0.67
CA ASN A 31 -4.06 -3.26 -0.68
C ASN A 31 -5.13 -2.24 -1.10
N PHE A 32 -5.79 -1.58 -0.16
CA PHE A 32 -6.88 -0.64 -0.43
C PHE A 32 -6.80 0.59 0.47
N CYS A 33 -7.12 1.75 -0.08
CA CYS A 33 -7.25 2.99 0.69
C CYS A 33 -8.42 2.83 1.69
N PRO A 34 -8.22 3.12 2.99
CA PRO A 34 -9.30 3.03 3.98
C PRO A 34 -10.41 4.08 3.78
N TYR A 35 -10.20 5.08 2.91
CA TYR A 35 -11.14 6.18 2.68
C TYR A 35 -11.92 6.09 1.37
N CYS A 36 -11.30 5.61 0.28
CA CYS A 36 -11.94 5.56 -1.04
C CYS A 36 -11.94 4.17 -1.69
N MET A 37 -11.39 3.15 -1.01
CA MET A 37 -11.25 1.78 -1.52
C MET A 37 -10.39 1.66 -2.79
N GLY A 38 -9.72 2.73 -3.19
CA GLY A 38 -8.79 2.75 -4.31
C GLY A 38 -7.51 1.97 -4.03
N GLU A 39 -6.92 1.43 -5.08
CA GLU A 39 -5.71 0.60 -5.01
C GLU A 39 -4.46 1.41 -5.34
N ASN A 40 -4.58 2.65 -5.80
CA ASN A 40 -3.45 3.47 -6.22
C ASN A 40 -2.64 4.04 -5.03
N LEU A 41 -1.92 3.18 -4.31
CA LEU A 41 -1.19 3.52 -3.09
C LEU A 41 0.33 3.52 -3.31
N PHE A 42 0.99 4.54 -2.77
CA PHE A 42 2.43 4.67 -2.79
C PHE A 42 2.97 4.95 -1.38
N PRO A 43 4.20 4.54 -1.06
CA PRO A 43 4.84 4.98 0.17
C PRO A 43 5.03 6.50 0.19
N ASP A 44 4.80 7.09 1.35
CA ASP A 44 4.98 8.51 1.61
C ASP A 44 6.07 8.73 2.68
N MET A 45 6.65 9.93 2.70
CA MET A 45 7.75 10.32 3.60
C MET A 45 7.28 10.97 4.90
N GLU A 46 5.99 11.30 5.04
CA GLU A 46 5.42 11.90 6.25
C GLU A 46 5.77 11.08 7.51
N THR A 47 5.71 9.75 7.40
CA THR A 47 6.24 8.83 8.41
C THR A 47 6.86 7.58 7.78
N ASP A 48 7.66 6.88 8.58
CA ASP A 48 8.25 5.58 8.24
C ASP A 48 7.21 4.49 7.89
N ASN A 49 5.91 4.73 8.15
CA ASN A 49 4.80 3.83 7.86
C ASN A 49 3.69 4.49 7.01
N ALA A 50 3.94 5.66 6.42
CA ALA A 50 2.96 6.45 5.68
C ALA A 50 2.73 5.97 4.24
N TRP A 51 1.49 6.04 3.80
CA TRP A 51 1.01 5.69 2.48
C TRP A 51 0.18 6.86 1.93
N GLN A 52 0.41 7.20 0.67
CA GLN A 52 -0.36 8.17 -0.09
C GLN A 52 -1.27 7.44 -1.07
N CYS A 53 -2.57 7.73 -1.04
CA CYS A 53 -3.50 7.33 -2.08
C CYS A 53 -3.55 8.39 -3.17
N ARG A 54 -3.20 8.02 -4.41
CA ARG A 54 -3.22 8.95 -5.56
C ARG A 54 -4.60 9.18 -6.16
N GLU A 55 -5.60 8.36 -5.82
CA GLU A 55 -6.97 8.56 -6.26
C GLU A 55 -7.68 9.65 -5.44
N CYS A 56 -7.56 9.59 -4.10
CA CYS A 56 -8.26 10.52 -3.21
C CYS A 56 -7.33 11.53 -2.50
N MET A 57 -6.04 11.54 -2.83
CA MET A 57 -5.01 12.48 -2.37
C MET A 57 -4.82 12.53 -0.85
N ARG A 58 -5.14 11.44 -0.14
CA ARG A 58 -4.94 11.34 1.31
C ARG A 58 -3.67 10.61 1.67
N VAL A 59 -3.01 11.06 2.73
CA VAL A 59 -1.88 10.38 3.37
C VAL A 59 -2.35 9.76 4.69
N PHE A 60 -1.98 8.51 4.96
CA PHE A 60 -2.31 7.78 6.18
C PHE A 60 -1.16 6.85 6.57
N SER A 61 -1.07 6.40 7.82
CA SER A 61 -0.01 5.48 8.27
C SER A 61 -0.57 4.15 8.75
N VAL A 62 0.11 3.04 8.44
CA VAL A 62 -0.30 1.69 8.86
C VAL A 62 0.83 0.99 9.58
N LYS A 63 0.59 0.59 10.83
CA LYS A 63 1.60 0.03 11.72
C LYS A 63 1.15 -1.31 12.29
N PHE A 64 2.01 -2.32 12.17
CA PHE A 64 1.81 -3.59 12.88
C PHE A 64 2.25 -3.44 14.34
N HIS A 65 1.30 -3.63 15.27
CA HIS A 65 1.52 -3.50 16.71
C HIS A 65 1.88 -4.83 17.41
N GLY A 66 1.78 -5.96 16.72
CA GLY A 66 1.93 -7.29 17.31
C GLY A 66 0.60 -8.03 17.46
N LEU A 67 0.65 -9.20 18.11
CA LEU A 67 -0.55 -9.98 18.45
C LEU A 67 -1.18 -9.43 19.73
N LEU A 68 -2.50 -9.36 19.77
CA LEU A 68 -3.23 -9.05 21.00
C LEU A 68 -3.16 -10.26 21.93
N ASN A 69 -2.88 -10.04 23.22
CA ASN A 69 -3.02 -11.10 24.22
C ASN A 69 -4.51 -11.38 24.44
N GLN A 70 -4.94 -12.59 24.09
CA GLN A 70 -6.21 -13.13 24.55
C GLN A 70 -5.93 -13.73 25.93
N GLY A 71 -6.25 -12.97 26.99
CA GLY A 71 -6.15 -13.47 28.37
C GLY A 71 -7.00 -14.72 28.59
#